data_AF-A0A3M2FCA4-F1
#
_entry.id   AF-A0A3M2FCA4-F1
#
_cell.length_a   1.000
_cell.length_b   1.000
_cell.length_c   1.000
_cell.angle_alpha   90.00
_cell.angle_beta   90.00
_cell.angle_gamma   90.00
#
_symmetry.space_group_name_H-M   'P 1'
#
loop_
_entity.id
_entity.type
_entity.pdbx_description
1 polymer ?
#
loop_
_entity_poly.entity_id
_entity_poly.type
_entity_poly.pdbx_seq_one_letter_code
_entity_poly.pdbx_strand_id
1 'polypeptide(L)' 'MSEYHVTEAEDFLREKGKDITREESFALYGYITGLYIAHKLTVDEYAYLMDKIPVDNKELEAVNL' A
#
# COMPACT_ATOMS: atom_id res chain seq x y z
N MET A 1 11.18 -13.78 -1.54
CA MET A 1 10.43 -13.03 -2.59
C MET A 1 9.50 -12.01 -1.96
N SER A 2 8.69 -12.35 -0.95
CA SER A 2 7.83 -11.35 -0.27
C SER A 2 8.63 -10.22 0.39
N GLU A 3 9.76 -10.55 1.03
CA GLU A 3 10.67 -9.58 1.66
C GLU A 3 11.15 -8.47 0.72
N TYR A 4 11.34 -8.79 -0.58
CA TYR A 4 11.73 -7.80 -1.59
C TYR A 4 10.60 -6.78 -1.84
N HIS A 5 9.35 -7.24 -1.97
CA HIS A 5 8.20 -6.38 -2.23
C HIS A 5 7.84 -5.50 -1.02
N VAL A 6 8.00 -6.04 0.20
CA VAL A 6 7.85 -5.26 1.43
C VAL A 6 8.89 -4.15 1.47
N THR A 7 10.16 -4.47 1.22
CA THR A 7 11.26 -3.50 1.21
C THR A 7 11.03 -2.41 0.16
N GLU A 8 10.60 -2.77 -1.06
CA GLU A 8 10.34 -1.82 -2.14
C GLU A 8 9.22 -0.82 -1.77
N ALA A 9 8.12 -1.31 -1.20
CA ALA A 9 7.02 -0.44 -0.75
C ALA A 9 7.46 0.49 0.40
N GLU A 10 8.27 -0.01 1.32
CA GLU A 10 8.82 0.80 2.41
C GLU A 10 9.83 1.84 1.93
N ASP A 11 10.68 1.47 0.97
CA ASP A 11 11.65 2.39 0.38
C ASP A 11 10.93 3.53 -0.35
N PHE A 12 9.86 3.23 -1.10
CA PHE A 12 9.04 4.25 -1.73
C PHE A 12 8.39 5.19 -0.70
N LEU A 13 7.79 4.64 0.37
CA LEU A 13 7.20 5.43 1.45
C LEU A 13 8.24 6.29 2.17
N ARG A 14 9.46 5.78 2.35
CA ARG A 14 10.57 6.51 2.98
C ARG A 14 11.09 7.62 2.09
N GLU A 15 11.22 7.38 0.79
CA GLU A 15 11.68 8.37 -0.19
C GLU A 15 10.69 9.53 -0.30
N LYS A 16 9.39 9.22 -0.37
CA LYS A 16 8.33 10.24 -0.47
C LYS A 16 8.03 10.92 0.86
N GLY A 17 8.05 10.16 1.96
CA GLY A 17 7.82 10.68 3.30
C GLY A 17 6.53 11.50 3.41
N LYS A 18 6.67 12.78 3.80
CA LYS A 18 5.54 13.71 3.95
C LYS A 18 5.06 14.32 2.63
N ASP A 19 5.81 14.14 1.54
CA ASP A 19 5.53 14.74 0.24
C ASP A 19 4.79 13.76 -0.70
N ILE A 20 4.47 12.55 -0.22
CA ILE A 20 3.68 11.59 -1.00
C ILE A 20 2.33 12.20 -1.39
N THR A 21 2.01 12.14 -2.68
CA THR A 21 0.71 12.64 -3.13
C THR A 21 -0.39 11.61 -2.86
N ARG A 22 -1.63 12.08 -2.97
CA ARG A 22 -2.81 11.21 -2.90
C ARG A 22 -2.77 10.15 -4.01
N GLU A 23 -2.47 10.53 -5.23
CA GLU A 23 -2.41 9.64 -6.39
C GLU A 23 -1.33 8.57 -6.21
N GLU A 24 -0.17 8.96 -5.67
CA GLU A 24 0.91 8.03 -5.34
C GLU A 24 0.51 7.05 -4.24
N SER A 25 -0.24 7.53 -3.24
CA SER A 25 -0.78 6.68 -2.17
C SER A 25 -1.78 5.66 -2.73
N PHE A 26 -2.66 6.06 -3.66
CA PHE A 26 -3.59 5.15 -4.34
C PHE A 26 -2.88 4.15 -5.26
N ALA A 27 -1.85 4.58 -5.97
CA ALA A 27 -1.05 3.69 -6.80
C ALA A 27 -0.35 2.62 -5.94
N LEU A 28 0.23 3.03 -4.81
CA LEU A 28 0.88 2.13 -3.86
C LEU A 28 -0.12 1.15 -3.24
N TYR A 29 -1.31 1.63 -2.84
CA TYR A 29 -2.42 0.78 -2.38
C TYR A 29 -2.77 -0.31 -3.40
N GLY A 30 -2.94 0.08 -4.67
CA GLY A 30 -3.28 -0.84 -5.75
C GLY A 30 -2.18 -1.88 -5.99
N TYR A 31 -0.91 -1.45 -5.96
CA TYR A 31 0.24 -2.33 -6.09
C TYR A 31 0.29 -3.39 -4.98
N ILE A 32 0.21 -2.97 -3.71
CA ILE A 32 0.26 -3.87 -2.55
C ILE A 32 -0.92 -4.85 -2.55
N THR A 33 -2.12 -4.36 -2.88
CA THR A 33 -3.31 -5.22 -3.02
C THR A 33 -3.14 -6.24 -4.13
N GLY A 34 -2.59 -5.85 -5.28
CA GLY A 34 -2.28 -6.76 -6.38
C GLY A 34 -1.28 -7.85 -6.00
N LEU A 35 -0.23 -7.49 -5.25
CA LEU A 35 0.74 -8.45 -4.73
C LEU A 35 0.11 -9.47 -3.76
N TYR A 36 -0.79 -9.01 -2.88
CA TYR A 36 -1.52 -9.89 -1.97
C TYR A 36 -2.41 -10.87 -2.72
N ILE A 37 -3.21 -10.39 -3.69
CA ILE A 37 -4.07 -11.23 -4.54
C ILE A 37 -3.24 -12.25 -5.35
N ALA A 38 -2.06 -11.85 -5.81
CA ALA A 38 -1.13 -12.74 -6.50
C ALA A 38 -0.36 -13.70 -5.56
N HIS A 39 -0.71 -13.74 -4.27
CA HIS A 39 -0.06 -14.54 -3.23
C HIS A 39 1.47 -14.29 -3.13
N LYS A 40 1.89 -13.05 -3.40
CA LYS A 40 3.29 -12.60 -3.24
C LYS A 40 3.56 -12.00 -1.86
N LEU A 41 2.50 -11.66 -1.12
CA LEU A 41 2.53 -11.23 0.27
C LEU A 41 1.70 -12.18 1.11
N THR A 42 2.15 -12.43 2.33
CA THR A 42 1.34 -13.02 3.39
C THR A 42 0.30 -12.01 3.89
N VAL A 43 -0.68 -12.50 4.65
CA VAL A 43 -1.72 -11.66 5.28
C VAL A 43 -1.07 -10.62 6.21
N ASP A 44 -0.06 -11.03 6.99
CA ASP A 44 0.61 -10.15 7.94
C ASP A 44 1.44 -9.07 7.24
N GLU A 45 2.15 -9.42 6.16
CA GLU A 45 2.91 -8.45 5.36
C GLU A 45 1.97 -7.45 4.66
N TYR A 46 0.84 -7.93 4.14
CA TYR A 46 -0.18 -7.06 3.56
C TYR A 46 -0.73 -6.09 4.60
N ALA A 47 -1.17 -6.58 5.76
CA ALA A 47 -1.70 -5.75 6.84
C ALA A 47 -0.67 -4.71 7.33
N TYR A 48 0.58 -5.12 7.46
CA TYR A 48 1.69 -4.25 7.85
C TYR A 48 1.92 -3.10 6.86
N LEU A 49 1.94 -3.39 5.56
CA LEU A 49 2.12 -2.35 4.55
C LEU A 49 0.91 -1.41 4.47
N MET A 50 -0.28 -1.96 4.59
CA MET A 50 -1.54 -1.22 4.55
C MET A 50 -1.68 -0.17 5.66
N ASP A 51 -1.17 -0.46 6.87
CA ASP A 51 -1.16 0.49 7.99
C ASP A 51 -0.24 1.70 7.75
N LYS A 52 0.70 1.59 6.80
CA LYS A 52 1.68 2.65 6.51
C LYS A 52 1.30 3.57 5.38
N ILE A 53 0.33 3.18 4.53
CA ILE A 53 -0.07 4.02 3.41
C ILE A 53 -1.01 5.11 3.92
N PRO A 54 -0.71 6.40 3.69
CA PRO A 54 -1.58 7.50 4.10
C PRO A 54 -2.78 7.65 3.15
N VAL A 55 -3.57 6.59 2.99
CA VAL A 55 -4.87 6.66 2.31
C VAL A 55 -5.90 7.05 3.35
N ASP A 56 -6.40 8.28 3.28
CA ASP A 56 -7.43 8.75 4.19
C ASP A 56 -8.66 7.82 4.07
N ASN A 57 -9.05 7.18 5.19
CA ASN A 57 -10.15 6.18 5.27
C ASN A 57 -11.54 6.71 4.82
N LYS A 58 -11.63 7.96 4.34
CA LYS A 58 -12.88 8.60 3.91
C LYS A 58 -13.31 8.22 2.50
N GLU A 59 -12.44 7.63 1.69
CA GLU A 59 -12.74 7.42 0.26
C GLU A 59 -13.22 6.01 -0.07
N LEU A 60 -12.94 5.02 0.79
CA LEU A 60 -13.51 3.68 0.68
C LEU A 60 -15.01 3.64 1.00
N GLU A 61 -15.52 4.61 1.76
CA GLU A 61 -16.96 4.77 2.00
C GLU A 61 -17.74 5.28 0.76
N ALA A 62 -17.05 5.90 -0.20
CA ALA A 62 -17.67 6.45 -1.41
C ALA A 62 -17.99 5.39 -2.49
N VAL A 63 -17.61 4.13 -2.27
CA VAL A 63 -17.88 3.00 -3.17
C VAL A 63 -18.96 2.06 -2.60
N ASN A 64 -19.87 2.59 -1.77
CA ASN A 64 -21.17 1.96 -1.56
C ASN A 64 -22.16 2.51 -2.59
N LEU A 65 -22.12 1.92 -3.80
CA LEU A 65 -23.21 1.97 -4.80
C LEU A 65 -24.16 0.79 -4.59
#